data_AF-A0A7S1ECZ3-F1
#
_entry.id   AF-A0A7S1ECZ3-F1
#
_cell.length_a   1.000
_cell.length_b   1.000
_cell.length_c   1.000
_cell.angle_alpha   90.00
_cell.angle_beta   90.00
_cell.angle_gamma   90.00
#
_symmetry.space_group_name_H-M   'P 1'
#
loop_
_entity.id
_entity.type
_entity.pdbx_description
1 polymer ?
#
loop_
_entity_poly.entity_id
_entity_poly.type
_entity_poly.pdbx_seq_one_letter_code
_entity_poly.pdbx_strand_id
1 'polypeptide(L)'
;KMAMPDRACLAPGFATDDQRVEAQLADLGYAYPEVGAAFAARWHFPDNLVQALRCQAEPQDCADPTYASLVHLARWSARAHELDIEGLALLDTPPHEVARAVGLSDAERLRDAQLIDWTPPDEAREFS
;
A
#
# COMPACT_ATOMS: atom_id res chain seq x y z
N LYS A 1 6.77 -25.39 -1.90
CA LYS A 1 7.85 -24.76 -1.10
C LYS A 1 8.44 -23.67 -1.98
N MET A 2 8.12 -22.40 -1.73
CA MET A 2 8.77 -21.29 -2.44
C MET A 2 10.20 -21.23 -1.90
N ALA A 3 11.20 -21.33 -2.77
CA ALA A 3 12.59 -21.17 -2.38
C ALA A 3 12.78 -19.75 -1.82
N MET A 4 13.57 -19.62 -0.75
CA MET A 4 13.90 -18.32 -0.21
C MET A 4 14.75 -17.58 -1.27
N PRO A 5 14.35 -16.37 -1.68
CA PRO A 5 14.98 -15.67 -2.79
C PRO A 5 16.32 -15.09 -2.40
N ASP A 6 17.26 -15.07 -3.34
CA ASP A 6 18.65 -14.67 -3.10
C ASP A 6 18.81 -13.16 -2.80
N ARG A 7 17.76 -12.35 -3.01
CA ARG A 7 17.74 -10.91 -2.73
C ARG A 7 16.48 -10.49 -1.98
N ALA A 8 16.64 -9.56 -1.04
CA ALA A 8 15.54 -8.98 -0.28
C ALA A 8 14.72 -8.00 -1.13
N CYS A 9 13.39 -8.05 -0.97
CA CYS A 9 12.43 -7.19 -1.68
C CYS A 9 12.50 -5.69 -1.32
N LEU A 10 13.27 -5.33 -0.28
CA LEU A 10 13.51 -3.95 0.16
C LEU A 10 14.86 -3.38 -0.32
N ALA A 11 15.53 -4.05 -1.25
CA ALA A 11 16.76 -3.52 -1.83
C ALA A 11 16.51 -2.16 -2.54
N PRO A 12 17.48 -1.22 -2.50
CA PRO A 12 17.32 0.12 -3.07
C PRO A 12 17.00 0.14 -4.57
N GLY A 13 17.25 -0.96 -5.30
CA GLY A 13 16.88 -1.12 -6.71
C GLY A 13 15.38 -1.30 -6.97
N PHE A 14 14.58 -1.64 -5.95
CA PHE A 14 13.12 -1.69 -6.04
C PHE A 14 12.57 -0.34 -5.62
N ALA A 15 12.48 0.57 -6.59
CA ALA A 15 12.02 1.96 -6.42
C ALA A 15 10.76 2.07 -5.54
N THR A 16 10.59 3.24 -4.91
CA THR A 16 9.36 3.70 -4.23
C THR A 16 8.24 4.07 -5.21
N ASP A 17 8.21 3.45 -6.38
CA ASP A 17 7.42 3.87 -7.54
C ASP A 17 6.27 2.90 -7.88
N ASP A 18 5.41 3.31 -8.80
CA ASP A 18 4.29 2.53 -9.36
C ASP A 18 4.78 1.23 -10.00
N GLN A 19 6.01 1.23 -10.52
CA GLN A 19 6.66 0.07 -11.15
C GLN A 19 7.29 -0.91 -10.16
N ARG A 20 7.17 -0.69 -8.84
CA ARG A 20 7.77 -1.58 -7.84
C ARG A 20 7.34 -3.02 -7.98
N VAL A 21 6.05 -3.26 -8.24
CA VAL A 21 5.51 -4.62 -8.42
C VAL A 21 6.13 -5.27 -9.64
N GLU A 22 6.18 -4.56 -10.77
CA GLU A 22 6.76 -5.04 -12.02
C GLU A 22 8.26 -5.35 -11.86
N ALA A 23 9.01 -4.47 -11.20
CA ALA A 23 10.43 -4.66 -10.93
C ALA A 23 10.69 -5.88 -10.03
N GLN A 24 9.87 -6.08 -8.98
CA GLN A 24 9.98 -7.24 -8.10
C GLN A 24 9.61 -8.54 -8.82
N LEU A 25 8.57 -8.53 -9.65
CA LEU A 25 8.21 -9.69 -10.45
C LEU A 25 9.33 -10.05 -11.45
N ALA A 26 9.95 -9.05 -12.08
CA ALA A 26 11.03 -9.27 -13.04
C ALA A 26 12.32 -9.83 -12.41
N ASP A 27 12.71 -9.35 -11.23
CA ASP A 27 13.96 -9.77 -10.56
C ASP A 27 13.77 -10.99 -9.64
N LEU A 28 12.62 -11.09 -8.96
CA LEU A 28 12.38 -12.06 -7.88
C LEU A 28 11.34 -13.13 -8.23
N GLY A 29 10.50 -12.89 -9.25
CA GLY A 29 9.38 -13.77 -9.61
C GLY A 29 8.18 -13.72 -8.65
N TYR A 30 8.18 -12.79 -7.69
CA TYR A 30 7.06 -12.51 -6.78
C TYR A 30 7.12 -11.04 -6.32
N ALA A 31 6.02 -10.51 -5.79
CA ALA A 31 5.96 -9.12 -5.31
C ALA A 31 5.39 -8.99 -3.89
N TYR A 32 5.58 -7.81 -3.29
CA TYR A 32 5.12 -7.53 -1.93
C TYR A 32 3.61 -7.76 -1.66
N PRO A 33 2.66 -7.56 -2.61
CA PRO A 33 1.24 -7.83 -2.37
C PRO A 33 0.97 -9.31 -2.10
N GLU A 34 1.62 -10.20 -2.86
CA GLU A 34 1.48 -11.65 -2.73
C GLU A 34 2.05 -12.13 -1.40
N VAL A 35 3.21 -11.60 -1.03
CA VAL A 35 3.89 -11.94 0.24
C VAL A 35 3.06 -11.48 1.43
N GLY A 36 2.59 -10.22 1.42
CA GLY A 36 1.73 -9.68 2.49
C GLY A 36 0.44 -10.46 2.66
N ALA A 37 -0.23 -10.80 1.54
CA ALA A 37 -1.43 -11.63 1.57
C ALA A 37 -1.14 -13.04 2.14
N ALA A 38 -0.02 -13.66 1.77
CA ALA A 38 0.36 -14.97 2.30
C ALA A 38 0.61 -14.94 3.81
N PHE A 39 1.22 -13.87 4.34
CA PHE A 39 1.38 -13.68 5.78
C PHE A 39 0.03 -13.49 6.48
N ALA A 40 -0.83 -12.62 5.97
CA ALA A 40 -2.17 -12.40 6.53
C ALA A 40 -3.00 -13.70 6.58
N ALA A 41 -2.94 -14.50 5.51
CA ALA A 41 -3.58 -15.81 5.48
C ALA A 41 -3.01 -16.77 6.53
N ARG A 42 -1.68 -16.78 6.71
CA ARG A 42 -1.01 -17.60 7.74
C ARG A 42 -1.38 -17.16 9.16
N TRP A 43 -1.70 -15.89 9.35
CA TRP A 43 -2.19 -15.34 10.62
C TRP A 43 -3.71 -15.45 10.78
N HIS A 44 -4.39 -16.17 9.89
CA HIS A 44 -5.85 -16.38 9.94
C HIS A 44 -6.68 -15.09 9.87
N PHE A 45 -6.19 -14.09 9.14
CA PHE A 45 -7.00 -12.90 8.85
C PHE A 45 -8.18 -13.27 7.95
N PRO A 46 -9.30 -12.54 8.05
CA PRO A 46 -10.44 -12.70 7.14
C PRO A 46 -10.05 -12.65 5.66
N ASP A 47 -10.69 -13.51 4.84
CA ASP A 47 -10.37 -13.67 3.41
C ASP A 47 -10.47 -12.37 2.61
N ASN A 48 -11.42 -11.50 2.96
CA ASN A 48 -11.57 -10.19 2.34
C ASN A 48 -10.33 -9.29 2.56
N LEU A 49 -9.70 -9.35 3.73
CA LEU A 49 -8.47 -8.61 4.01
C LEU A 49 -7.26 -9.23 3.32
N VAL A 50 -7.19 -10.56 3.28
CA VAL A 50 -6.15 -11.29 2.53
C VAL A 50 -6.22 -10.91 1.05
N GLN A 51 -7.42 -10.88 0.48
CA GLN A 51 -7.66 -10.50 -0.90
C GLN A 51 -7.34 -9.02 -1.15
N ALA A 52 -7.70 -8.14 -0.22
CA ALA A 52 -7.37 -6.72 -0.29
C ALA A 52 -5.86 -6.49 -0.38
N LEU A 53 -5.07 -7.17 0.46
CA LEU A 53 -3.61 -7.09 0.44
C LEU A 53 -3.02 -7.64 -0.86
N ARG A 54 -3.64 -8.65 -1.45
CA ARG A 54 -3.19 -9.24 -2.71
C ARG A 54 -3.41 -8.31 -3.89
N CYS A 55 -4.57 -7.66 -3.95
CA CYS A 55 -4.97 -6.79 -5.07
C CYS A 55 -4.68 -5.31 -4.84
N GLN A 56 -4.02 -4.92 -3.75
CA GLN A 56 -3.75 -3.51 -3.41
C GLN A 56 -2.97 -2.73 -4.48
N ALA A 57 -2.22 -3.42 -5.34
CA ALA A 57 -1.48 -2.78 -6.43
C ALA A 57 -2.43 -2.37 -7.57
N GLU A 58 -3.39 -3.24 -7.88
CA GLU A 58 -4.35 -3.08 -8.97
C GLU A 58 -5.77 -3.45 -8.51
N PRO A 59 -6.48 -2.54 -7.81
CA PRO A 59 -7.75 -2.86 -7.19
C PRO A 59 -8.87 -3.24 -8.17
N GLN A 60 -8.85 -2.74 -9.41
CA GLN A 60 -9.88 -3.02 -10.41
C GLN A 60 -9.93 -4.48 -10.86
N ASP A 61 -8.82 -5.21 -10.71
CA ASP A 61 -8.76 -6.64 -11.04
C ASP A 61 -9.26 -7.51 -9.86
N CYS A 62 -9.66 -6.89 -8.75
CA CYS A 62 -10.19 -7.57 -7.58
C CYS A 62 -11.70 -7.82 -7.71
N ALA A 63 -12.16 -9.00 -7.28
CA ALA A 63 -13.59 -9.33 -7.24
C ALA A 63 -14.40 -8.43 -6.27
N ASP A 64 -13.79 -8.04 -5.14
CA ASP A 64 -14.30 -7.01 -4.23
C ASP A 64 -13.22 -5.93 -4.07
N PRO A 65 -13.32 -4.82 -4.82
CA PRO A 65 -12.26 -3.83 -4.86
C PRO A 65 -12.26 -2.93 -3.63
N THR A 66 -13.26 -2.97 -2.75
CA THR A 66 -13.47 -1.95 -1.71
C THR A 66 -12.26 -1.77 -0.80
N TYR A 67 -11.83 -2.84 -0.12
CA TYR A 67 -10.68 -2.78 0.77
C TYR A 67 -9.36 -2.65 0.01
N ALA A 68 -9.22 -3.30 -1.16
CA ALA A 68 -8.04 -3.17 -2.00
C ALA A 68 -7.81 -1.70 -2.43
N SER A 69 -8.89 -1.00 -2.75
CA SER A 69 -8.91 0.41 -3.16
C SER A 69 -8.52 1.33 -2.00
N LEU A 70 -8.99 1.06 -0.78
CA LEU A 70 -8.57 1.80 0.41
C LEU A 70 -7.07 1.64 0.68
N VAL A 71 -6.54 0.42 0.60
CA VAL A 71 -5.11 0.16 0.78
C VAL A 71 -4.28 0.81 -0.34
N HIS A 72 -4.76 0.77 -1.57
CA HIS A 72 -4.14 1.44 -2.72
C HIS A 72 -4.03 2.96 -2.49
N LEU A 73 -5.11 3.59 -2.05
CA LEU A 73 -5.14 5.02 -1.72
C LEU A 73 -4.20 5.37 -0.56
N ALA A 74 -4.17 4.55 0.49
CA ALA A 74 -3.28 4.74 1.64
C ALA A 74 -1.79 4.60 1.25
N ARG A 75 -1.46 3.64 0.38
CA ARG A 75 -0.11 3.50 -0.18
C ARG A 75 0.28 4.74 -0.98
N TRP A 76 -0.63 5.21 -1.84
CA TRP A 76 -0.39 6.40 -2.65
C TRP A 76 -0.19 7.64 -1.78
N SER A 77 -0.99 7.83 -0.71
CA SER A 77 -0.83 8.97 0.18
C SER A 77 0.46 8.90 1.00
N ALA A 78 0.83 7.73 1.49
CA ALA A 78 2.11 7.51 2.17
C ALA A 78 3.30 7.83 1.24
N ARG A 79 3.26 7.38 -0.01
CA ARG A 79 4.27 7.71 -1.03
C ARG A 79 4.36 9.21 -1.28
N ALA A 80 3.22 9.87 -1.43
CA ALA A 80 3.18 11.31 -1.66
C ALA A 80 3.84 12.10 -0.53
N HIS A 81 3.63 11.64 0.71
CA HIS A 81 4.28 12.19 1.89
C HIS A 81 5.79 11.91 1.91
N GLU A 82 6.23 10.68 1.61
CA GLU A 82 7.66 10.32 1.55
C GLU A 82 8.44 11.10 0.48
N LEU A 83 7.79 11.44 -0.63
CA LEU A 83 8.38 12.19 -1.74
C LEU A 83 8.26 13.71 -1.58
N ASP A 84 7.75 14.19 -0.44
CA ASP A 84 7.51 15.62 -0.15
C ASP A 84 6.69 16.30 -1.27
N ILE A 85 5.73 15.57 -1.85
CA ILE A 85 4.87 16.07 -2.92
C ILE A 85 3.80 16.98 -2.31
N GLU A 86 4.14 18.27 -2.20
CA GLU A 86 3.25 19.31 -1.71
C GLU A 86 2.16 19.70 -2.73
N GLY A 87 0.98 20.06 -2.22
CA GLY A 87 -0.05 20.79 -2.96
C GLY A 87 -0.69 20.06 -4.16
N LEU A 88 -0.88 20.82 -5.25
CA LEU A 88 -1.61 20.45 -6.48
C LEU A 88 -0.86 19.44 -7.38
N ALA A 89 0.45 19.25 -7.20
CA ALA A 89 1.24 18.30 -7.99
C ALA A 89 0.84 16.84 -7.74
N LEU A 90 0.26 16.57 -6.57
CA LEU A 90 -0.33 15.28 -6.24
C LEU A 90 -1.71 15.08 -6.90
N LEU A 91 -2.38 16.17 -7.30
CA LEU A 91 -3.72 16.16 -7.91
C LEU A 91 -3.69 15.96 -9.44
N ASP A 92 -2.52 15.92 -10.06
CA ASP A 92 -2.39 15.69 -11.50
C ASP A 92 -2.42 14.20 -11.88
N THR A 93 -2.25 13.28 -10.91
CA THR A 93 -2.46 11.83 -11.13
C THR A 93 -2.92 11.06 -9.87
N PRO A 94 -3.86 11.56 -9.05
CA PRO A 94 -4.49 10.74 -8.04
C PRO A 94 -5.34 9.67 -8.75
N PRO A 95 -5.49 8.47 -8.18
CA PRO A 95 -6.36 7.44 -8.73
C PRO A 95 -7.83 7.83 -8.47
N HIS A 96 -8.29 8.91 -9.12
CA HIS A 96 -9.62 9.51 -8.95
C HIS A 96 -10.73 8.48 -9.17
N GLU A 97 -10.53 7.55 -10.08
CA GLU A 97 -11.51 6.50 -10.36
C GLU A 97 -11.63 5.52 -9.20
N VAL A 98 -10.50 5.11 -8.61
CA VAL A 98 -10.44 4.23 -7.43
C VAL A 98 -11.05 4.93 -6.22
N ALA A 99 -10.71 6.21 -6.00
CA ALA A 99 -11.24 7.02 -4.91
C ALA A 99 -12.76 7.20 -5.02
N ARG A 100 -13.26 7.51 -6.23
CA ARG A 100 -14.70 7.61 -6.52
C ARG A 100 -15.42 6.28 -6.33
N ALA A 101 -14.81 5.16 -6.73
CA ALA A 101 -15.40 3.83 -6.59
C ALA A 101 -15.68 3.45 -5.12
N VAL A 102 -14.90 3.97 -4.17
CA VAL A 102 -15.10 3.77 -2.73
C VAL A 102 -15.79 4.94 -2.02
N GLY A 103 -16.33 5.90 -2.76
CA GLY A 103 -17.04 7.07 -2.19
C GLY A 103 -16.13 8.11 -1.54
N LEU A 104 -14.82 8.05 -1.80
CA LEU A 104 -13.81 9.02 -1.36
C LEU A 104 -13.50 10.00 -2.49
N SER A 105 -14.49 10.77 -2.95
CA SER A 105 -14.32 11.75 -4.04
C SER A 105 -13.62 13.03 -3.61
N ASP A 106 -13.41 13.22 -2.31
CA ASP A 106 -12.82 14.42 -1.74
C ASP A 106 -11.33 14.18 -1.43
N ALA A 107 -10.46 14.66 -2.32
CA ALA A 107 -9.02 14.48 -2.21
C ALA A 107 -8.41 15.19 -0.99
N GLU A 108 -9.08 16.22 -0.46
CA GLU A 108 -8.64 16.91 0.76
C GLU A 108 -8.79 16.01 2.00
N ARG A 109 -9.82 15.15 2.03
CA ARG A 109 -10.03 14.16 3.11
C ARG A 109 -8.99 13.04 3.14
N LEU A 110 -8.36 12.73 2.01
CA LEU A 110 -7.25 11.77 1.95
C LEU A 110 -5.97 12.33 2.59
N ARG A 111 -5.88 13.66 2.73
CA ARG A 111 -4.77 14.38 3.36
C ARG A 111 -5.05 14.85 4.79
N ASP A 112 -6.19 14.49 5.40
CA ASP A 112 -6.61 15.12 6.65
C ASP A 112 -5.51 15.00 7.72
N ALA A 113 -5.05 16.17 8.18
CA ALA A 113 -3.82 16.36 8.95
C ALA A 113 -3.96 15.94 10.42
N GLN A 114 -5.15 15.54 10.85
CA GLN A 114 -5.33 14.82 12.10
C GLN A 114 -4.95 13.36 11.91
N LEU A 115 -3.65 13.14 11.71
CA LEU A 115 -3.06 11.82 11.77
C LEU A 115 -3.49 11.18 13.09
N ILE A 116 -4.06 9.97 13.04
CA ILE A 116 -4.27 9.19 14.25
C ILE A 116 -2.88 9.00 14.86
N ASP A 117 -2.67 9.52 16.06
CA ASP A 117 -1.42 9.32 16.80
C ASP A 117 -1.38 7.87 17.29
N TRP A 118 -0.80 6.99 16.47
CA TRP A 118 -0.69 5.56 16.74
C TRP A 118 0.34 5.21 17.81
N THR A 119 1.17 6.17 18.24
CA THR A 119 2.23 5.95 19.23
C THR A 119 2.12 6.99 20.32
N PRO A 120 1.32 6.72 21.37
CA PRO A 120 1.24 7.65 22.48
C PRO A 120 2.65 7.84 23.09
N PRO A 121 2.97 9.04 23.60
CA PRO A 121 4.34 9.42 23.96
C PRO A 121 4.98 8.57 25.08
N ASP A 122 4.21 7.73 25.75
CA ASP A 122 4.68 6.75 26.72
C ASP A 122 5.29 5.50 26.07
N GLU A 123 4.72 5.01 24.96
CA GLU A 123 5.20 3.80 24.26
C GLU A 123 6.52 4.06 23.51
N ALA A 124 6.72 5.28 23.00
CA ALA A 124 7.97 5.68 22.33
C ALA A 124 9.20 5.73 23.28
N ARG A 125 8.97 5.83 24.60
CA ARG A 125 10.05 5.88 25.61
C ARG A 125 10.64 4.51 25.95
N GLU A 126 9.95 3.42 25.64
CA GLU A 126 10.43 2.07 25.94
C GLU A 126 11.54 1.59 24.97
N PHE A 127 11.77 2.34 23.89
CA PHE A 127 12.75 2.02 22.85
C PHE A 127 13.98 2.95 22.81
N SER A 128 14.15 3.84 23.81
CA SER A 128 15.29 4.76 23.94
C SER A 128 16.36 4.28 24.91
#